data_AF-A0A6A6RH37-F1
#
_entry.id   AF-A0A6A6RH37-F1
#
_cell.length_a   1.000
_cell.length_b   1.000
_cell.length_c   1.000
_cell.angle_alpha   90.00
_cell.angle_beta   90.00
_cell.angle_gamma   90.00
#
_symmetry.space_group_name_H-M   'P 1'
#
loop_
_entity.id
_entity.type
_entity.pdbx_description
1 polymer ?
#
loop_
_entity_poly.entity_id
_entity_poly.type
_entity_poly.pdbx_seq_one_letter_code
_entity_poly.pdbx_strand_id
1 'polypeptide(L)'
;MGLSKATKGKITEGWQKKPCVKCESPEHTAAACTVPATAKEAWKAAGQFDANDKKHAERLLQTLKNPAGPPPKPTQAPKGSPKQQSGQSTMQSTTSSQPSTGRPLAWNLGMTNAQQQQTAIPPQTQPVFESNKLQMKGYKYQNYERQFPLEDPVRSRPLVAGPVYDFGGKINEVKTTAEEKQGQALTVVANYLEVKKVPEILYEYSVSCAQDVQVEGQNIKERKINKIAELRRIFHALTVQLNLKDRHDWATNFSNIWCKSPIQLCGSYSTEPGASESFNALNYRKQNGEMKTLKRIDVMLVRSIEPKYLASHDPFDTSFVPKNNDAEQHPSVIATALNAIISRKICDVDESRITQVGANKFFVNNGYSPMTSLYAKRGYFTSIRPGSGNRTLLNVNTATSAFFKPTSVTDFERVLEHEEGRPKHYSRRQIERLLRGKVLRIAYERPHLAGKPDPNLEHHRLKVFQDFGQSPPNQIFTKQTKETKKTKEIKETEETKEQMSVQAWYRGKSLRVENITLN
;
A
#
# COMPACT_ATOMS: atom_id res chain seq x y z
N MET A 1 0.75 41.69 29.68
CA MET A 1 -0.50 42.47 29.87
C MET A 1 -1.68 41.51 29.72
N GLY A 2 -2.46 41.30 30.79
CA GLY A 2 -3.59 40.35 30.77
C GLY A 2 -4.92 41.04 30.48
N LEU A 3 -5.73 40.48 29.57
CA LEU A 3 -7.06 41.01 29.25
C LEU A 3 -8.02 40.88 30.45
N SER A 4 -8.89 41.89 30.60
CA SER A 4 -9.87 42.00 31.69
C SER A 4 -10.89 40.85 31.67
N LYS A 5 -11.43 40.52 32.84
CA LYS A 5 -12.43 39.45 33.03
C LYS A 5 -13.69 39.68 32.18
N ALA A 6 -14.09 40.95 31.99
CA ALA A 6 -15.21 41.32 31.14
C ALA A 6 -14.94 41.07 29.64
N THR A 7 -13.70 41.31 29.20
CA THR A 7 -13.28 41.03 27.81
C THR A 7 -13.22 39.52 27.55
N LYS A 8 -12.77 38.72 28.53
CA LYS A 8 -12.79 37.26 28.43
C LYS A 8 -14.22 36.70 28.36
N GLY A 9 -15.16 37.28 29.11
CA GLY A 9 -16.58 36.89 29.10
C GLY A 9 -17.26 37.09 27.73
N LYS A 10 -17.03 38.24 27.08
CA LYS A 10 -17.58 38.51 25.74
C LYS A 10 -17.01 37.59 24.65
N ILE A 11 -15.75 37.19 24.75
CA ILE A 11 -15.12 36.25 23.81
C ILE A 11 -15.73 34.85 23.96
N THR A 12 -16.04 34.42 25.19
CA THR A 12 -16.67 33.12 25.43
C THR A 12 -18.14 33.05 25.00
N GLU A 13 -18.91 34.15 25.08
CA GLU A 13 -20.29 34.17 24.58
C GLU A 13 -20.38 34.10 23.04
N GLY A 14 -19.42 34.70 22.33
CA GLY A 14 -19.36 34.62 20.85
C GLY A 14 -19.04 33.21 20.32
N TRP A 15 -18.40 32.36 21.13
CA TRP A 15 -18.00 31.01 20.73
C TRP A 15 -19.04 29.91 21.02
N GLN A 16 -20.08 30.19 21.80
CA GLN A 16 -21.09 29.19 22.15
C GLN A 16 -22.25 29.07 21.15
N LYS A 17 -22.44 30.04 20.26
CA LYS A 17 -23.44 29.94 19.19
C LYS A 17 -22.84 29.20 17.99
N LYS A 18 -23.07 27.88 17.92
CA LYS A 18 -22.75 27.11 16.71
C LYS A 18 -23.57 27.69 15.54
N PRO A 19 -22.94 28.00 14.39
CA PRO A 19 -23.66 28.53 13.24
C PRO A 19 -24.76 27.57 12.78
N CYS A 20 -25.83 28.13 12.21
CA CYS A 20 -26.94 27.36 11.70
C CYS A 20 -26.46 26.33 10.67
N VAL A 21 -26.60 25.04 10.95
CA VAL A 21 -26.07 23.98 10.08
C VAL A 21 -26.81 23.90 8.72
N LYS A 22 -27.94 24.61 8.56
CA LYS A 22 -28.71 24.64 7.31
C LYS A 22 -28.24 25.71 6.32
N CYS A 23 -27.77 26.86 6.79
CA CYS A 23 -27.39 28.01 5.95
C CYS A 23 -26.09 28.71 6.36
N GLU A 24 -25.40 28.17 7.37
CA GLU A 24 -24.14 28.68 7.94
C GLU A 24 -24.22 30.07 8.58
N SER A 25 -25.41 30.67 8.70
CA SER A 25 -25.60 31.94 9.39
C SER A 25 -25.30 31.82 10.89
N PRO A 26 -24.50 32.73 11.48
CA PRO A 26 -24.24 32.76 12.92
C PRO A 26 -25.37 33.42 13.72
N GLU A 27 -26.37 34.01 13.05
CA GLU A 27 -27.38 34.87 13.69
C GLU A 27 -28.54 34.10 14.32
N HIS A 28 -28.76 32.85 13.91
CA HIS A 28 -29.89 32.04 14.39
C HIS A 28 -29.51 30.56 14.50
N THR A 29 -30.30 29.78 15.25
CA THR A 29 -30.10 28.34 15.40
C THR A 29 -30.81 27.56 14.29
N ALA A 30 -30.45 26.29 14.07
CA ALA A 30 -31.05 25.44 13.03
C ALA A 30 -32.59 25.28 13.17
N ALA A 31 -33.13 25.45 14.38
CA ALA A 31 -34.57 25.41 14.66
C ALA A 31 -35.33 26.66 14.19
N ALA A 32 -34.67 27.82 14.16
CA ALA A 32 -35.25 29.09 13.71
C ALA A 32 -34.99 29.36 12.22
N CYS A 33 -34.32 28.46 11.51
CA CYS A 33 -33.95 28.63 10.12
C CYS A 33 -35.10 28.26 9.18
N THR A 34 -35.53 29.23 8.37
CA THR A 34 -36.58 29.09 7.35
C THR A 34 -36.11 28.42 6.06
N VAL A 35 -34.81 28.10 5.93
CA VAL A 35 -34.26 27.36 4.79
C VAL A 35 -34.70 25.87 4.90
N PRO A 36 -35.32 25.29 3.85
CA PRO A 36 -35.82 23.92 3.88
C PRO A 36 -34.71 22.91 4.19
N ALA A 37 -35.02 21.89 4.98
CA ALA A 37 -34.04 21.04 5.64
C ALA A 37 -33.35 20.02 4.72
N THR A 38 -33.81 19.86 3.47
CA THR A 38 -33.18 18.94 2.51
C THR A 38 -32.99 19.57 1.14
N ALA A 39 -31.84 19.30 0.52
CA ALA A 39 -31.57 19.65 -0.87
C ALA A 39 -32.67 19.14 -1.83
N LYS A 40 -33.36 18.06 -1.46
CA LYS A 40 -34.47 17.43 -2.21
C LYS A 40 -35.78 18.25 -2.16
N GLU A 41 -36.03 18.99 -1.08
CA GLU A 41 -37.19 19.89 -0.96
C GLU A 41 -36.93 21.22 -1.66
N ALA A 42 -35.70 21.74 -1.58
CA ALA A 42 -35.25 22.85 -2.44
C ALA A 42 -35.34 22.47 -3.94
N TRP A 43 -35.05 21.20 -4.28
CA TRP A 43 -35.16 20.64 -5.63
C TRP A 43 -36.58 20.62 -6.21
N LYS A 44 -37.61 20.51 -5.36
CA LYS A 44 -39.01 20.50 -5.78
C LYS A 44 -39.64 21.90 -5.84
N ALA A 45 -39.15 22.83 -5.02
CA ALA A 45 -39.73 24.18 -4.92
C ALA A 45 -39.24 25.13 -6.04
N ALA A 46 -38.00 24.96 -6.52
CA ALA A 46 -37.43 25.82 -7.56
C ALA A 46 -37.67 25.20 -8.96
N GLY A 47 -38.91 25.25 -9.43
CA GLY A 47 -39.30 24.72 -10.74
C GLY A 47 -38.79 25.56 -11.91
N GLN A 48 -37.48 25.55 -12.17
CA GLN A 48 -36.82 25.91 -13.45
C GLN A 48 -35.32 26.09 -13.20
N PHE A 49 -34.45 25.18 -13.67
CA PHE A 49 -33.03 25.45 -13.90
C PHE A 49 -32.42 24.46 -14.91
N ASP A 50 -31.34 24.88 -15.57
CA ASP A 50 -30.84 24.30 -16.82
C ASP A 50 -30.01 23.01 -16.62
N ALA A 51 -29.59 22.39 -17.73
CA ALA A 51 -28.85 21.13 -17.72
C ALA A 51 -27.47 21.19 -17.01
N ASN A 52 -26.89 22.37 -16.82
CA ASN A 52 -25.63 22.57 -16.09
C ASN A 52 -25.83 22.46 -14.57
N ASP A 53 -26.98 22.87 -14.05
CA ASP A 53 -27.29 22.79 -12.61
C ASP A 53 -27.48 21.34 -12.16
N LYS A 54 -28.07 20.49 -13.01
CA LYS A 54 -28.14 19.05 -12.80
C LYS A 54 -26.74 18.42 -12.74
N LYS A 55 -25.85 18.79 -13.67
CA LYS A 55 -24.45 18.31 -13.68
C LYS A 55 -23.69 18.75 -12.44
N HIS A 56 -23.95 19.96 -11.94
CA HIS A 56 -23.29 20.45 -10.74
C HIS A 56 -23.76 19.70 -9.48
N ALA A 57 -25.07 19.42 -9.36
CA ALA A 57 -25.65 18.65 -8.26
C ALA A 57 -25.18 17.18 -8.26
N GLU A 58 -25.12 16.55 -9.44
CA GLU A 58 -24.58 15.19 -9.58
C GLU A 58 -23.08 15.14 -9.21
N ARG A 59 -22.29 16.15 -9.60
CA ARG A 59 -20.89 16.30 -9.15
C ARG A 59 -20.79 16.41 -7.63
N LEU A 60 -21.61 17.24 -7.00
CA LEU A 60 -21.60 17.43 -5.55
C LEU A 60 -21.91 16.11 -4.82
N LEU A 61 -22.90 15.37 -5.30
CA LEU A 61 -23.28 14.05 -4.78
C LEU A 61 -22.15 13.02 -4.95
N GLN A 62 -21.38 13.11 -6.04
CA GLN A 62 -20.23 12.24 -6.29
C GLN A 62 -19.04 12.56 -5.37
N THR A 63 -18.80 13.84 -5.09
CA THR A 63 -17.75 14.30 -4.17
C THR A 63 -18.05 13.89 -2.73
N LEU A 64 -19.33 13.98 -2.31
CA LEU A 64 -19.77 13.52 -0.98
C LEU A 64 -19.67 11.99 -0.81
N LYS A 65 -19.76 11.22 -1.89
CA LYS A 65 -19.60 9.76 -1.87
C LYS A 65 -18.14 9.30 -1.81
N ASN A 66 -17.17 10.16 -2.14
CA ASN A 66 -15.74 9.85 -2.13
C ASN A 66 -14.89 11.03 -1.61
N PRO A 67 -14.83 11.25 -0.29
CA PRO A 67 -14.15 12.42 0.31
C PRO A 67 -12.60 12.39 0.23
N ALA A 68 -12.00 11.40 -0.45
CA ALA A 68 -10.54 11.18 -0.48
C ALA A 68 -9.89 11.40 -1.87
N GLY A 69 -10.57 12.04 -2.82
CA GLY A 69 -10.00 12.38 -4.13
C GLY A 69 -9.42 13.81 -4.18
N PRO A 70 -8.34 14.06 -4.94
CA PRO A 70 -7.86 15.42 -5.19
C PRO A 70 -8.89 16.23 -6.02
N PRO A 71 -8.97 17.56 -5.84
CA PRO A 71 -9.95 18.39 -6.53
C PRO A 71 -9.73 18.36 -8.05
N PRO A 72 -10.79 18.36 -8.87
CA PRO A 72 -10.67 18.41 -10.32
C PRO A 72 -10.14 19.78 -10.78
N LYS A 73 -9.22 19.77 -11.75
CA LYS A 73 -8.70 20.98 -12.41
C LYS A 73 -9.83 21.75 -13.13
N PRO A 74 -9.75 23.09 -13.20
CA PRO A 74 -10.73 23.91 -13.92
C PRO A 74 -10.76 23.58 -15.41
N THR A 75 -11.97 23.47 -15.96
CA THR A 75 -12.20 23.21 -17.39
C THR A 75 -12.07 24.53 -18.16
N GLN A 76 -11.11 24.62 -19.07
CA GLN A 76 -11.00 25.75 -20.00
C GLN A 76 -12.09 25.66 -21.08
N ALA A 77 -12.64 26.83 -21.43
CA ALA A 77 -13.68 27.01 -22.45
C ALA A 77 -13.20 26.58 -23.85
N PRO A 78 -14.10 26.11 -24.73
CA PRO A 78 -13.74 25.66 -26.08
C PRO A 78 -13.36 26.85 -26.97
N LYS A 79 -12.15 26.85 -27.50
CA LYS A 79 -11.74 27.73 -28.61
C LYS A 79 -11.83 26.97 -29.93
N GLY A 80 -12.67 27.49 -30.81
CA GLY A 80 -12.40 27.70 -32.25
C GLY A 80 -12.07 26.50 -33.13
N SER A 81 -13.01 26.17 -34.01
CA SER A 81 -12.82 25.40 -35.24
C SER A 81 -11.76 26.01 -36.17
N PRO A 82 -11.14 25.18 -37.03
CA PRO A 82 -10.83 25.65 -38.38
C PRO A 82 -11.37 24.75 -39.50
N LYS A 83 -11.53 25.44 -40.62
CA LYS A 83 -12.14 25.15 -41.91
C LYS A 83 -11.69 23.88 -42.63
N GLN A 84 -12.63 23.39 -43.45
CA GLN A 84 -12.46 22.49 -44.60
C GLN A 84 -11.70 23.14 -45.77
N GLN A 85 -11.41 22.27 -46.75
CA GLN A 85 -10.88 22.43 -48.12
C GLN A 85 -9.37 22.17 -48.19
N SER A 86 -8.82 21.44 -49.14
CA SER A 86 -9.30 20.62 -50.28
C SER A 86 -8.03 20.05 -50.92
N GLY A 87 -8.04 18.83 -51.47
CA GLY A 87 -6.90 18.38 -52.28
C GLY A 87 -6.93 16.89 -52.60
N GLN A 88 -7.47 16.56 -53.76
CA GLN A 88 -7.34 15.28 -54.44
C GLN A 88 -5.86 14.94 -54.73
N SER A 89 -5.49 13.66 -54.66
CA SER A 89 -4.95 12.97 -55.84
C SER A 89 -4.81 11.46 -55.63
N THR A 90 -5.38 10.80 -56.62
CA THR A 90 -5.31 9.42 -57.07
C THR A 90 -3.87 8.93 -57.24
N MET A 91 -3.57 7.68 -56.85
CA MET A 91 -2.89 6.72 -57.73
C MET A 91 -3.18 5.28 -57.28
N GLN A 92 -3.64 4.52 -58.27
CA GLN A 92 -3.79 3.07 -58.27
C GLN A 92 -2.40 2.42 -58.30
N SER A 93 -2.25 1.28 -57.63
CA SER A 93 -1.54 0.14 -58.23
C SER A 93 -1.97 -1.17 -57.56
N THR A 94 -2.45 -2.04 -58.45
CA THR A 94 -2.80 -3.45 -58.29
C THR A 94 -1.55 -4.31 -58.19
N THR A 95 -1.60 -5.38 -57.39
CA THR A 95 -0.99 -6.74 -57.60
C THR A 95 -1.29 -7.55 -56.32
N SER A 96 -2.29 -8.43 -56.29
CA SER A 96 -2.31 -9.83 -56.77
C SER A 96 -1.14 -10.69 -56.29
N SER A 97 -1.35 -11.49 -55.23
CA SER A 97 -1.07 -12.94 -55.19
C SER A 97 -1.34 -13.53 -53.80
N GLN A 98 -2.28 -14.47 -53.73
CA GLN A 98 -2.34 -15.53 -52.71
C GLN A 98 -1.53 -16.76 -53.23
N PRO A 99 -1.57 -17.93 -52.57
CA PRO A 99 -0.98 -18.27 -51.27
C PRO A 99 0.03 -19.44 -51.43
N SER A 100 1.00 -19.58 -50.53
CA SER A 100 1.81 -20.81 -50.47
C SER A 100 1.69 -21.50 -49.12
N THR A 101 1.32 -22.77 -49.23
CA THR A 101 1.19 -23.79 -48.21
C THR A 101 2.58 -24.34 -47.85
N GLY A 102 2.88 -24.47 -46.56
CA GLY A 102 4.13 -25.06 -46.09
C GLY A 102 3.95 -25.69 -44.71
N ARG A 103 4.01 -27.03 -44.68
CA ARG A 103 3.79 -27.92 -43.53
C ARG A 103 4.85 -27.78 -42.42
N PRO A 104 4.53 -28.23 -41.18
CA PRO A 104 5.44 -28.25 -40.05
C PRO A 104 6.38 -29.46 -40.04
N LEU A 105 7.61 -29.26 -39.55
CA LEU A 105 8.59 -30.30 -39.26
C LEU A 105 8.26 -31.01 -37.94
N ALA A 106 8.14 -32.33 -38.04
CA ALA A 106 8.01 -33.26 -36.94
C ALA A 106 9.37 -33.50 -36.26
N TRP A 107 9.36 -33.58 -34.93
CA TRP A 107 10.42 -34.21 -34.15
C TRP A 107 9.84 -35.48 -33.50
N ASN A 108 10.25 -36.61 -34.06
CA ASN A 108 10.19 -37.94 -33.46
C ASN A 108 11.37 -38.08 -32.51
N LEU A 109 11.14 -38.53 -31.27
CA LEU A 109 12.11 -39.30 -30.50
C LEU A 109 11.35 -40.36 -29.72
N GLY A 110 11.90 -41.58 -29.81
CA GLY A 110 11.20 -42.83 -29.61
C GLY A 110 11.10 -43.27 -28.17
N MET A 111 10.11 -44.12 -27.95
CA MET A 111 9.95 -44.95 -26.77
C MET A 111 11.02 -46.04 -26.72
N THR A 112 11.53 -46.33 -25.53
CA THR A 112 12.04 -47.66 -25.18
C THR A 112 11.34 -48.13 -23.91
N ASN A 113 10.67 -49.28 -24.04
CA ASN A 113 10.13 -50.09 -22.96
C ASN A 113 11.25 -50.61 -22.06
N ALA A 114 11.04 -50.58 -20.75
CA ALA A 114 11.70 -51.48 -19.81
C ALA A 114 10.72 -51.90 -18.72
N GLN A 115 10.65 -53.22 -18.54
CA GLN A 115 9.72 -53.94 -17.67
C GLN A 115 10.00 -53.73 -16.18
N GLN A 116 8.92 -54.00 -15.44
CA GLN A 116 8.78 -54.20 -14.00
C GLN A 116 10.00 -54.78 -13.27
N GLN A 117 10.25 -54.26 -12.08
CA GLN A 117 10.50 -55.09 -10.90
C GLN A 117 9.93 -54.40 -9.66
N GLN A 118 9.01 -55.10 -8.99
CA GLN A 118 8.52 -54.77 -7.66
C GLN A 118 9.58 -55.19 -6.64
N THR A 119 10.06 -54.26 -5.84
CA THR A 119 10.82 -54.57 -4.61
C THR A 119 10.08 -53.98 -3.42
N ALA A 120 9.73 -54.88 -2.50
CA ALA A 120 9.09 -54.57 -1.22
C ALA A 120 9.94 -53.61 -0.39
N ILE A 121 9.29 -52.60 0.19
CA ILE A 121 9.90 -51.65 1.13
C ILE A 121 9.80 -52.26 2.53
N PRO A 122 10.93 -52.47 3.26
CA PRO A 122 10.91 -52.90 4.66
C PRO A 122 10.44 -51.76 5.59
N PRO A 123 9.91 -52.07 6.78
CA PRO A 123 9.35 -51.08 7.69
C PRO A 123 10.43 -50.13 8.20
N GLN A 124 10.28 -48.83 7.90
CA GLN A 124 11.11 -47.78 8.49
C GLN A 124 10.74 -47.60 9.96
N THR A 125 11.70 -47.94 10.82
CA THR A 125 11.77 -47.61 12.24
C THR A 125 11.86 -46.09 12.40
N GLN A 126 11.06 -45.53 13.31
CA GLN A 126 11.11 -44.10 13.65
C GLN A 126 12.48 -43.74 14.24
N PRO A 127 13.16 -42.67 13.78
CA PRO A 127 14.28 -42.14 14.51
C PRO A 127 13.76 -41.36 15.73
N VAL A 128 14.12 -41.86 16.91
CA VAL A 128 14.08 -41.12 18.17
C VAL A 128 14.99 -39.90 17.99
N PHE A 129 14.41 -38.70 18.04
CA PHE A 129 15.17 -37.45 18.06
C PHE A 129 15.82 -37.30 19.45
N GLU A 130 17.07 -37.75 19.57
CA GLU A 130 17.95 -37.32 20.65
C GLU A 130 18.28 -35.83 20.50
N SER A 131 18.05 -35.09 21.58
CA SER A 131 18.32 -33.67 21.70
C SER A 131 19.83 -33.44 21.77
N ASN A 132 20.46 -33.18 20.63
CA ASN A 132 21.84 -32.73 20.60
C ASN A 132 21.95 -31.32 21.22
N LYS A 133 22.46 -31.29 22.45
CA LYS A 133 22.96 -30.12 23.16
C LYS A 133 24.12 -29.50 22.36
N LEU A 134 23.82 -28.52 21.52
CA LEU A 134 24.82 -27.58 21.04
C LEU A 134 25.24 -26.67 22.21
N GLN A 135 26.40 -26.98 22.78
CA GLN A 135 27.11 -26.11 23.71
C GLN A 135 27.54 -24.83 22.96
N MET A 136 26.74 -23.77 23.08
CA MET A 136 27.21 -22.43 22.77
C MET A 136 28.14 -21.96 23.89
N LYS A 137 29.44 -21.88 23.58
CA LYS A 137 30.45 -21.24 24.42
C LYS A 137 30.11 -19.75 24.60
N GLY A 138 29.78 -19.40 25.84
CA GLY A 138 30.27 -18.20 26.52
C GLY A 138 29.98 -16.83 25.90
N TYR A 139 28.71 -16.41 25.90
CA TYR A 139 28.39 -14.99 26.08
C TYR A 139 27.57 -14.83 27.36
N LYS A 140 28.23 -14.35 28.43
CA LYS A 140 27.56 -13.95 29.67
C LYS A 140 26.75 -12.68 29.39
N TYR A 141 25.47 -12.83 29.11
CA TYR A 141 24.50 -11.75 29.30
C TYR A 141 24.27 -11.62 30.82
N GLN A 142 24.79 -10.54 31.41
CA GLN A 142 24.37 -10.14 32.75
C GLN A 142 22.91 -9.71 32.68
N ASN A 143 22.03 -10.52 33.28
CA ASN A 143 20.66 -10.14 33.61
C ASN A 143 20.70 -8.94 34.57
N TYR A 144 20.46 -7.74 34.05
CA TYR A 144 19.96 -6.64 34.87
C TYR A 144 18.44 -6.69 34.85
N GLU A 145 17.87 -7.57 35.67
CA GLU A 145 16.53 -7.33 36.22
C GLU A 145 16.63 -6.15 37.18
N ARG A 146 16.46 -4.93 36.67
CA ARG A 146 16.11 -3.80 37.55
C ARG A 146 14.63 -3.90 37.86
N GLN A 147 14.33 -4.53 39.00
CA GLN A 147 13.12 -4.21 39.75
C GLN A 147 13.22 -2.73 40.12
N PHE A 148 12.31 -1.91 39.60
CA PHE A 148 12.13 -0.54 40.07
C PHE A 148 11.29 -0.60 41.34
N PRO A 149 11.79 -0.17 42.51
CA PRO A 149 10.92 0.10 43.64
C PRO A 149 10.06 1.32 43.32
N LEU A 150 8.75 1.18 43.53
CA LEU A 150 7.81 2.29 43.64
C LEU A 150 8.13 3.03 44.94
N GLU A 151 8.72 4.22 44.83
CA GLU A 151 8.76 5.20 45.92
C GLU A 151 8.35 6.59 45.43
N ASP A 152 7.87 7.35 46.41
CA ASP A 152 6.96 8.49 46.42
C ASP A 152 7.38 9.78 45.68
N PRO A 153 6.44 10.75 45.52
CA PRO A 153 6.69 11.98 44.79
C PRO A 153 7.54 12.98 45.60
N VAL A 154 8.07 13.98 44.89
CA VAL A 154 8.69 15.24 45.36
C VAL A 154 10.24 15.30 45.25
N ARG A 155 10.72 15.92 44.16
CA ARG A 155 11.53 17.17 44.14
C ARG A 155 12.16 17.38 42.77
N SER A 156 11.79 18.49 42.13
CA SER A 156 12.43 19.04 40.94
C SER A 156 13.92 19.28 41.18
N ARG A 157 14.78 18.45 40.56
CA ARG A 157 16.21 18.73 40.40
C ARG A 157 16.44 19.49 39.09
N PRO A 158 17.32 20.51 39.07
CA PRO A 158 17.66 21.23 37.85
C PRO A 158 18.45 20.34 36.87
N LEU A 159 18.17 20.49 35.58
CA LEU A 159 18.86 19.83 34.48
C LEU A 159 20.33 20.26 34.47
N VAL A 160 21.23 19.32 34.76
CA VAL A 160 22.67 19.47 34.52
C VAL A 160 22.89 19.32 33.01
N ALA A 161 23.47 20.34 32.37
CA ALA A 161 23.85 20.31 30.97
C ALA A 161 24.85 19.16 30.74
N GLY A 162 24.47 18.20 29.88
CA GLY A 162 25.36 17.13 29.45
C GLY A 162 26.49 17.68 28.56
N PRO A 163 27.55 16.87 28.32
CA PRO A 163 28.70 17.29 27.53
C PRO A 163 28.29 17.62 26.09
N VAL A 164 28.73 18.78 25.63
CA VAL A 164 28.63 19.24 24.24
C VAL A 164 29.57 18.37 23.40
N TYR A 165 29.00 17.60 22.46
CA TYR A 165 29.79 16.89 21.46
C TYR A 165 30.19 17.86 20.35
N ASP A 166 31.50 18.05 20.16
CA ASP A 166 32.06 18.86 19.08
C ASP A 166 31.95 18.11 17.74
N PHE A 167 30.96 18.47 16.94
CA PHE A 167 30.85 18.01 15.55
C PHE A 167 31.61 18.99 14.67
N GLY A 168 32.86 18.65 14.33
CA GLY A 168 33.80 19.44 13.52
C GLY A 168 33.39 19.66 12.05
N GLY A 169 32.21 20.21 11.79
CA GLY A 169 31.76 20.69 10.49
C GLY A 169 32.03 22.19 10.35
N LYS A 170 32.82 22.60 9.35
CA LYS A 170 32.98 24.02 8.98
C LYS A 170 31.61 24.62 8.63
N ILE A 171 31.15 25.57 9.45
CA ILE A 171 29.95 26.35 9.18
C ILE A 171 30.34 27.43 8.17
N ASN A 172 29.75 27.40 6.97
CA ASN A 172 29.92 28.49 6.01
C ASN A 172 28.96 29.63 6.37
N GLU A 173 29.50 30.74 6.88
CA GLU A 173 28.76 31.97 7.09
C GLU A 173 28.35 32.60 5.75
N VAL A 174 27.03 32.79 5.55
CA VAL A 174 26.50 33.55 4.41
C VAL A 174 26.44 35.02 4.83
N LYS A 175 27.27 35.86 4.23
CA LYS A 175 27.24 37.32 4.41
C LYS A 175 26.01 37.90 3.72
N THR A 176 24.90 38.06 4.43
CA THR A 176 23.77 38.88 3.98
C THR A 176 24.03 40.35 4.29
N THR A 177 23.86 41.21 3.29
CA THR A 177 23.92 42.68 3.40
C THR A 177 22.97 43.19 4.47
N ALA A 178 23.49 44.12 5.27
CA ALA A 178 22.94 44.61 6.53
C ALA A 178 21.68 45.47 6.34
N GLU A 179 20.52 44.82 6.29
CA GLU A 179 19.35 45.38 6.95
C GLU A 179 19.38 44.86 8.40
N GLU A 180 19.27 45.75 9.38
CA GLU A 180 19.24 45.43 10.82
C GLU A 180 18.07 44.47 11.13
N LYS A 181 18.29 43.17 10.91
CA LYS A 181 17.42 42.12 11.41
C LYS A 181 17.60 42.09 12.92
N GLN A 182 16.77 42.86 13.62
CA GLN A 182 16.62 42.81 15.06
C GLN A 182 16.27 41.38 15.49
N GLY A 183 17.28 40.63 15.92
CA GLY A 183 17.11 39.27 16.39
C GLY A 183 18.45 38.73 16.89
N GLN A 184 18.45 38.15 18.08
CA GLN A 184 19.62 37.42 18.58
C GLN A 184 19.81 36.17 17.71
N ALA A 185 21.00 35.99 17.15
CA ALA A 185 21.33 34.78 16.40
C ALA A 185 21.29 33.57 17.35
N LEU A 186 20.53 32.54 16.99
CA LEU A 186 20.38 31.31 17.74
C LEU A 186 20.85 30.13 16.90
N THR A 187 21.70 29.28 17.50
CA THR A 187 22.08 28.00 16.89
C THR A 187 21.05 26.94 17.29
N VAL A 188 20.48 26.25 16.31
CA VAL A 188 19.48 25.19 16.53
C VAL A 188 19.96 23.87 15.93
N VAL A 189 19.80 22.78 16.69
CA VAL A 189 20.01 21.43 16.17
C VAL A 189 18.69 20.96 15.58
N ALA A 190 18.71 20.61 14.29
CA ALA A 190 17.54 20.10 13.58
C ALA A 190 17.69 18.60 13.29
N ASN A 191 16.57 17.95 13.00
CA ASN A 191 16.49 16.52 12.70
C ASN A 191 16.71 16.20 11.21
N TYR A 192 17.53 17.02 10.55
CA TYR A 192 17.90 16.89 9.13
C TYR A 192 19.33 16.40 9.02
N LEU A 193 19.54 15.38 8.21
CA LEU A 193 20.85 14.87 7.86
C LEU A 193 21.19 15.33 6.44
N GLU A 194 22.36 15.90 6.24
CA GLU A 194 22.80 16.28 4.90
C GLU A 194 23.23 15.05 4.10
N VAL A 195 22.63 14.86 2.93
CA VAL A 195 22.97 13.79 2.00
C VAL A 195 24.12 14.25 1.12
N LYS A 196 25.34 13.77 1.44
CA LYS A 196 26.58 14.19 0.77
C LYS A 196 26.67 13.76 -0.70
N LYS A 197 26.06 12.63 -1.05
CA LYS A 197 26.10 12.08 -2.41
C LYS A 197 24.74 11.51 -2.78
N VAL A 198 24.26 11.89 -3.95
CA VAL A 198 23.10 11.31 -4.61
C VAL A 198 23.56 10.64 -5.91
N PRO A 199 22.83 9.64 -6.43
CA PRO A 199 23.12 9.10 -7.77
C PRO A 199 23.09 10.21 -8.82
N GLU A 200 23.94 10.12 -9.83
CA GLU A 200 23.96 11.08 -10.94
C GLU A 200 22.68 10.99 -11.78
N ILE A 201 22.27 9.75 -12.07
CA ILE A 201 21.07 9.44 -12.85
C ILE A 201 20.28 8.33 -12.12
N LEU A 202 18.95 8.42 -12.21
CA LEU A 202 18.02 7.35 -11.87
C LEU A 202 17.08 7.11 -13.05
N TYR A 203 16.95 5.88 -13.49
CA TYR A 203 16.01 5.49 -14.55
C TYR A 203 14.66 5.13 -13.92
N GLU A 204 13.59 5.77 -14.36
CA GLU A 204 12.22 5.45 -13.95
C GLU A 204 11.52 4.63 -15.03
N TYR A 205 11.07 3.43 -14.66
CA TYR A 205 10.27 2.56 -15.51
C TYR A 205 8.84 2.50 -14.98
N SER A 206 7.85 2.57 -15.88
CA SER A 206 6.45 2.28 -15.56
C SER A 206 6.16 0.81 -15.83
N VAL A 207 5.34 0.21 -14.98
CA VAL A 207 4.87 -1.17 -15.08
C VAL A 207 3.36 -1.14 -15.23
N SER A 208 2.88 -1.67 -16.34
CA SER A 208 1.45 -1.78 -16.61
C SER A 208 1.06 -3.26 -16.76
N CYS A 209 -0.01 -3.67 -16.07
CA CYS A 209 -0.48 -5.05 -16.04
C CYS A 209 -1.92 -5.11 -16.56
N ALA A 210 -2.13 -5.81 -17.67
CA ALA A 210 -3.45 -6.08 -18.21
C ALA A 210 -3.84 -7.54 -17.98
N GLN A 211 -5.08 -7.76 -17.53
CA GLN A 211 -5.65 -9.10 -17.46
C GLN A 211 -6.92 -9.15 -18.29
N ASP A 212 -7.00 -10.13 -19.17
CA ASP A 212 -8.23 -10.42 -19.90
C ASP A 212 -9.32 -10.89 -18.96
N VAL A 213 -10.47 -10.24 -19.07
CA VAL A 213 -11.71 -10.72 -18.50
C VAL A 213 -12.55 -11.24 -19.65
N GLN A 214 -12.68 -12.56 -19.75
CA GLN A 214 -13.70 -13.16 -20.59
C GLN A 214 -15.07 -12.82 -19.99
N VAL A 215 -15.82 -12.00 -20.71
CA VAL A 215 -17.25 -11.79 -20.47
C VAL A 215 -17.96 -12.63 -21.51
N GLU A 216 -18.74 -13.62 -21.08
CA GLU A 216 -19.46 -14.53 -21.99
C GLU A 216 -20.19 -13.73 -23.09
N GLY A 217 -19.83 -13.96 -24.35
CA GLY A 217 -20.46 -13.32 -25.51
C GLY A 217 -20.01 -11.88 -25.86
N GLN A 218 -18.98 -11.32 -25.20
CA GLN A 218 -18.47 -9.98 -25.54
C GLN A 218 -16.96 -9.96 -25.81
N ASN A 219 -16.52 -8.96 -26.59
CA ASN A 219 -15.12 -8.64 -26.82
C ASN A 219 -14.34 -8.64 -25.51
N ILE A 220 -13.14 -9.23 -25.54
CA ILE A 220 -12.23 -9.31 -24.41
C ILE A 220 -11.99 -7.90 -23.87
N LYS A 221 -12.45 -7.64 -22.64
CA LYS A 221 -12.16 -6.39 -21.94
C LYS A 221 -10.90 -6.58 -21.10
N GLU A 222 -9.90 -5.74 -21.35
CA GLU A 222 -8.72 -5.66 -20.50
C GLU A 222 -9.08 -5.01 -19.17
N ARG A 223 -8.86 -5.75 -18.08
CA ARG A 223 -8.99 -5.22 -16.73
C ARG A 223 -7.60 -4.86 -16.20
N LYS A 224 -7.41 -3.57 -15.89
CA LYS A 224 -6.23 -3.09 -15.16
C LYS A 224 -6.21 -3.66 -13.74
N ILE A 225 -5.08 -4.21 -13.33
CA ILE A 225 -4.88 -4.71 -11.96
C ILE A 225 -4.39 -3.56 -11.08
N ASN A 226 -5.25 -3.05 -10.20
CA ASN A 226 -4.91 -1.94 -9.30
C ASN A 226 -4.66 -2.39 -7.85
N LYS A 227 -4.78 -3.68 -7.55
CA LYS A 227 -4.62 -4.20 -6.19
C LYS A 227 -3.13 -4.35 -5.86
N ILE A 228 -2.59 -3.49 -5.00
CA ILE A 228 -1.17 -3.46 -4.59
C ILE A 228 -0.65 -4.85 -4.16
N ALA A 229 -1.42 -5.60 -3.37
CA ALA A 229 -1.01 -6.94 -2.93
C ALA A 229 -0.87 -7.95 -4.09
N GLU A 230 -1.64 -7.77 -5.16
CA GLU A 230 -1.52 -8.57 -6.38
C GLU A 230 -0.36 -8.08 -7.23
N LEU A 231 -0.22 -6.76 -7.43
CA LEU A 231 0.91 -6.14 -8.12
C LEU A 231 2.25 -6.54 -7.50
N ARG A 232 2.36 -6.60 -6.16
CA ARG A 232 3.56 -7.08 -5.46
C ARG A 232 3.95 -8.50 -5.86
N ARG A 233 2.97 -9.41 -5.99
CA ARG A 233 3.22 -10.81 -6.38
C ARG A 233 3.61 -10.93 -7.85
N ILE A 234 2.97 -10.13 -8.70
CA ILE A 234 3.32 -10.02 -10.12
C ILE A 234 4.75 -9.51 -10.26
N PHE A 235 5.07 -8.44 -9.54
CA PHE A 235 6.39 -7.83 -9.54
C PHE A 235 7.48 -8.81 -9.08
N HIS A 236 7.21 -9.62 -8.04
CA HIS A 236 8.16 -10.66 -7.60
C HIS A 236 8.44 -11.73 -8.67
N ALA A 237 7.48 -12.06 -9.53
CA ALA A 237 7.75 -12.93 -10.68
C ALA A 237 8.52 -12.18 -11.79
N LEU A 238 8.21 -10.89 -11.96
CA LEU A 238 8.86 -10.02 -12.95
C LEU A 238 10.33 -9.73 -12.63
N THR A 239 10.74 -9.70 -11.35
CA THR A 239 12.14 -9.44 -10.97
C THR A 239 13.12 -10.46 -11.54
N VAL A 240 12.68 -11.70 -11.76
CA VAL A 240 13.50 -12.74 -12.40
C VAL A 240 13.67 -12.44 -13.88
N GLN A 241 12.58 -12.05 -14.57
CA GLN A 241 12.62 -11.73 -16.01
C GLN A 241 13.44 -10.47 -16.31
N LEU A 242 13.40 -9.48 -15.41
CA LEU A 242 14.16 -8.23 -15.54
C LEU A 242 15.59 -8.30 -14.97
N ASN A 243 16.07 -9.47 -14.54
CA ASN A 243 17.37 -9.64 -13.88
C ASN A 243 17.58 -8.68 -12.68
N LEU A 244 16.52 -8.41 -11.92
CA LEU A 244 16.54 -7.50 -10.76
C LEU A 244 16.83 -8.24 -9.44
N LYS A 245 16.73 -9.56 -9.40
CA LYS A 245 16.82 -10.35 -8.16
C LYS A 245 18.11 -10.12 -7.39
N ASP A 246 19.24 -10.09 -8.10
CA ASP A 246 20.58 -9.95 -7.50
C ASP A 246 21.08 -8.49 -7.54
N ARG A 247 20.22 -7.57 -8.00
CA ARG A 247 20.52 -6.14 -8.06
C ARG A 247 20.09 -5.45 -6.78
N HIS A 248 20.95 -4.56 -6.31
CA HIS A 248 20.73 -3.75 -5.09
C HIS A 248 20.54 -2.26 -5.39
N ASP A 249 20.42 -1.90 -6.66
CA ASP A 249 20.40 -0.53 -7.14
C ASP A 249 19.01 -0.06 -7.59
N TRP A 250 17.96 -0.80 -7.22
CA TRP A 250 16.59 -0.49 -7.60
C TRP A 250 15.62 -0.40 -6.40
N ALA A 251 14.49 0.26 -6.62
CA ALA A 251 13.33 0.30 -5.74
C ALA A 251 12.03 0.33 -6.53
N THR A 252 10.91 0.00 -5.89
CA THR A 252 9.61 -0.04 -6.57
C THR A 252 8.46 0.35 -5.64
N ASN A 253 7.41 0.93 -6.22
CA ASN A 253 6.08 1.00 -5.61
C ASN A 253 5.08 0.04 -6.29
N PHE A 254 5.59 -0.94 -7.05
CA PHE A 254 4.89 -1.92 -7.89
C PHE A 254 4.22 -1.38 -9.15
N SER A 255 4.07 -0.06 -9.28
CA SER A 255 3.64 0.60 -10.52
C SER A 255 4.82 1.21 -11.28
N ASN A 256 5.85 1.65 -10.55
CA ASN A 256 7.08 2.20 -11.09
C ASN A 256 8.28 1.46 -10.50
N ILE A 257 9.37 1.42 -11.25
CA ILE A 257 10.69 0.91 -10.84
C ILE A 257 11.67 2.06 -11.00
N TRP A 258 12.47 2.34 -9.98
CA TRP A 258 13.58 3.29 -10.06
C TRP A 258 14.88 2.53 -9.94
N CYS A 259 15.81 2.70 -10.87
CA CYS A 259 17.10 2.00 -10.89
C CYS A 259 18.26 2.99 -11.07
N LYS A 260 19.43 2.71 -10.48
CA LYS A 260 20.65 3.50 -10.78
C LYS A 260 21.25 3.12 -12.13
N SER A 261 21.21 1.84 -12.48
CA SER A 261 21.66 1.35 -13.79
C SER A 261 20.45 1.00 -14.67
N PRO A 262 20.53 1.15 -16.00
CA PRO A 262 19.42 0.79 -16.88
C PRO A 262 19.07 -0.70 -16.76
N ILE A 263 17.79 -1.02 -16.95
CA ILE A 263 17.32 -2.40 -17.11
C ILE A 263 17.52 -2.78 -18.58
N GLN A 264 17.97 -4.01 -18.83
CA GLN A 264 18.04 -4.54 -20.19
C GLN A 264 16.60 -4.80 -20.68
N LEU A 265 16.18 -4.09 -21.72
CA LEU A 265 14.89 -4.26 -22.37
C LEU A 265 15.09 -4.78 -23.80
N CYS A 266 14.37 -5.83 -24.18
CA CYS A 266 14.48 -6.45 -25.52
C CYS A 266 15.93 -6.85 -25.90
N GLY A 267 16.72 -7.29 -24.92
CA GLY A 267 18.13 -7.68 -25.13
C GLY A 267 19.13 -6.52 -25.19
N SER A 268 18.70 -5.26 -25.06
CA SER A 268 19.58 -4.09 -25.10
C SER A 268 19.41 -3.18 -23.87
N TYR A 269 20.47 -2.47 -23.47
CA TYR A 269 20.37 -1.43 -22.44
C TYR A 269 20.01 -0.11 -23.11
N SER A 270 18.71 0.21 -23.18
CA SER A 270 18.28 1.52 -23.68
C SER A 270 18.20 2.53 -22.55
N THR A 271 18.75 3.73 -22.81
CA THR A 271 18.61 4.93 -21.97
C THR A 271 17.59 5.91 -22.53
N GLU A 272 16.99 5.59 -23.69
CA GLU A 272 16.05 6.46 -24.39
C GLU A 272 14.63 6.30 -23.83
N PRO A 273 13.98 7.40 -23.38
CA PRO A 273 12.57 7.39 -22.99
C PRO A 273 11.68 6.76 -24.05
N GLY A 274 10.71 5.95 -23.62
CA GLY A 274 9.81 5.20 -24.50
C GLY A 274 10.29 3.79 -24.85
N ALA A 275 11.56 3.44 -24.57
CA ALA A 275 12.01 2.06 -24.65
C ALA A 275 11.13 1.16 -23.77
N SER A 276 10.60 0.08 -24.34
CA SER A 276 9.65 -0.80 -23.66
C SER A 276 9.87 -2.27 -24.00
N GLU A 277 9.47 -3.12 -23.08
CA GLU A 277 9.40 -4.57 -23.26
C GLU A 277 8.06 -5.10 -22.77
N SER A 278 7.44 -5.93 -23.59
CA SER A 278 6.19 -6.61 -23.28
C SER A 278 6.46 -8.06 -22.92
N PHE A 279 6.19 -8.43 -21.67
CA PHE A 279 6.29 -9.79 -21.19
C PHE A 279 4.95 -10.49 -21.41
N ASN A 280 4.95 -11.49 -22.29
CA ASN A 280 3.79 -12.33 -22.54
C ASN A 280 3.80 -13.55 -21.62
N ALA A 281 2.61 -13.96 -21.17
CA ALA A 281 2.44 -15.18 -20.39
C ALA A 281 3.25 -15.25 -19.06
N LEU A 282 3.40 -14.15 -18.32
CA LEU A 282 4.09 -14.17 -17.03
C LEU A 282 3.32 -15.02 -16.00
N ASN A 283 3.94 -16.10 -15.55
CA ASN A 283 3.41 -16.94 -14.49
C ASN A 283 3.73 -16.34 -13.11
N TYR A 284 2.70 -16.09 -12.32
CA TYR A 284 2.86 -15.66 -10.93
C TYR A 284 1.97 -16.47 -9.99
N ARG A 285 2.38 -16.56 -8.72
CA ARG A 285 1.64 -17.27 -7.69
C ARG A 285 0.64 -16.33 -7.02
N LYS A 286 -0.64 -16.71 -6.96
CA LYS A 286 -1.67 -15.98 -6.20
C LYS A 286 -1.51 -16.19 -4.69
N GLN A 287 -2.29 -15.45 -3.89
CA GLN A 287 -2.33 -15.61 -2.42
C GLN A 287 -2.74 -17.00 -1.95
N ASN A 288 -3.54 -17.72 -2.75
CA ASN A 288 -3.97 -19.10 -2.45
C ASN A 288 -2.98 -20.16 -2.98
N GLY A 289 -1.86 -19.75 -3.58
CA GLY A 289 -0.86 -20.66 -4.12
C GLY A 289 -1.09 -21.13 -5.53
N GLU A 290 -2.25 -20.85 -6.09
CA GLU A 290 -2.53 -21.17 -7.48
C GLU A 290 -1.62 -20.35 -8.38
N MET A 291 -1.03 -21.03 -9.36
CA MET A 291 -0.36 -20.36 -10.46
C MET A 291 -1.40 -19.69 -11.36
N LYS A 292 -1.10 -18.47 -11.77
CA LYS A 292 -1.90 -17.73 -12.74
C LYS A 292 -0.95 -17.13 -13.76
N THR A 293 -1.39 -17.14 -15.00
CA THR A 293 -0.65 -16.56 -16.12
C THR A 293 -1.25 -15.19 -16.43
N LEU A 294 -0.42 -14.15 -16.41
CA LEU A 294 -0.76 -12.85 -16.99
C LEU A 294 -0.46 -12.87 -18.47
N LYS A 295 -1.41 -12.40 -19.27
CA LYS A 295 -1.22 -12.39 -20.72
C LYS A 295 -0.16 -11.39 -21.14
N ARG A 296 -0.21 -10.19 -20.57
CA ARG A 296 0.67 -9.08 -20.96
C ARG A 296 1.04 -8.21 -19.78
N ILE A 297 2.32 -7.90 -19.66
CA ILE A 297 2.88 -6.89 -18.78
C ILE A 297 3.80 -6.03 -19.62
N ASP A 298 3.61 -4.71 -19.57
CA ASP A 298 4.48 -3.78 -20.27
C ASP A 298 5.35 -3.06 -19.25
N VAL A 299 6.65 -3.09 -19.47
CA VAL A 299 7.65 -2.30 -18.74
C VAL A 299 8.21 -1.27 -19.69
N MET A 300 8.12 0.00 -19.35
CA MET A 300 8.52 1.09 -20.24
C MET A 300 9.38 2.10 -19.48
N LEU A 301 10.57 2.41 -20.00
CA LEU A 301 11.40 3.51 -19.54
C LEU A 301 10.64 4.81 -19.77
N VAL A 302 10.27 5.48 -18.68
CA VAL A 302 9.52 6.74 -18.73
C VAL A 302 10.46 7.91 -18.91
N ARG A 303 11.55 7.94 -18.14
CA ARG A 303 12.49 9.07 -18.08
C ARG A 303 13.80 8.71 -17.37
N SER A 304 14.80 9.56 -17.58
CA SER A 304 16.03 9.62 -16.80
C SER A 304 15.95 10.82 -15.85
N ILE A 305 16.02 10.55 -14.55
CA ILE A 305 15.95 11.55 -13.49
C ILE A 305 17.38 11.92 -13.10
N GLU A 306 17.67 13.20 -12.88
CA GLU A 306 18.98 13.65 -12.41
C GLU A 306 18.86 14.20 -10.98
N PRO A 307 19.11 13.38 -9.94
CA PRO A 307 18.88 13.75 -8.55
C PRO A 307 19.58 15.02 -8.07
N LYS A 308 20.69 15.41 -8.73
CA LYS A 308 21.41 16.66 -8.43
C LYS A 308 20.52 17.90 -8.53
N TYR A 309 19.49 17.88 -9.38
CA TYR A 309 18.56 19.00 -9.50
C TYR A 309 17.68 19.18 -8.27
N LEU A 310 17.50 18.16 -7.42
CA LEU A 310 16.75 18.36 -6.18
C LEU A 310 17.44 19.40 -5.29
N ALA A 311 18.76 19.36 -5.22
CA ALA A 311 19.54 20.29 -4.43
C ALA A 311 19.47 21.71 -5.01
N SER A 312 19.45 21.85 -6.35
CA SER A 312 19.45 23.16 -7.01
C SER A 312 18.14 23.93 -6.87
N HIS A 313 17.07 23.28 -6.37
CA HIS A 313 15.81 23.96 -6.09
C HIS A 313 15.86 24.61 -4.71
N ASP A 314 15.73 25.93 -4.68
CA ASP A 314 15.43 26.61 -3.43
C ASP A 314 13.99 26.27 -3.00
N PRO A 315 13.76 25.62 -1.85
CA PRO A 315 12.42 25.32 -1.37
C PRO A 315 11.52 26.55 -1.18
N PHE A 316 12.12 27.75 -1.10
CA PHE A 316 11.40 29.02 -0.93
C PHE A 316 11.15 29.76 -2.25
N ASP A 317 11.72 29.29 -3.36
CA ASP A 317 11.47 29.88 -4.67
C ASP A 317 10.16 29.36 -5.26
N THR A 318 9.08 30.07 -4.97
CA THR A 318 7.75 29.81 -5.55
C THR A 318 7.65 30.23 -7.02
N SER A 319 8.64 30.96 -7.55
CA SER A 319 8.68 31.38 -8.95
C SER A 319 9.20 30.29 -9.88
N PHE A 320 9.73 29.19 -9.33
CA PHE A 320 10.06 28.00 -10.10
C PHE A 320 8.78 27.34 -10.65
N VAL A 321 8.34 27.84 -11.80
CA VAL A 321 7.44 27.11 -12.69
C VAL A 321 8.34 26.25 -13.56
N PRO A 322 8.26 24.91 -13.49
CA PRO A 322 8.98 24.05 -14.42
C PRO A 322 8.64 24.54 -15.82
N LYS A 323 9.64 24.98 -16.60
CA LYS A 323 9.41 25.35 -18.00
C LYS A 323 8.76 24.12 -18.63
N ASN A 324 7.60 24.30 -19.26
CA ASN A 324 6.53 23.31 -19.46
C ASN A 324 6.88 21.95 -20.11
N ASN A 325 8.16 21.68 -20.43
CA ASN A 325 8.63 20.38 -20.92
C ASN A 325 9.53 19.63 -19.91
N ASP A 326 10.02 20.26 -18.85
CA ASP A 326 10.90 19.61 -17.85
C ASP A 326 10.10 18.93 -16.72
N ALA A 327 8.94 18.35 -17.04
CA ALA A 327 8.15 17.56 -16.09
C ALA A 327 8.96 16.38 -15.50
N GLU A 328 10.08 16.05 -16.12
CA GLU A 328 11.05 15.03 -15.72
C GLU A 328 11.87 15.41 -14.50
N GLN A 329 12.17 16.70 -14.30
CA GLN A 329 13.01 17.20 -13.20
C GLN A 329 12.21 17.84 -12.06
N HIS A 330 10.91 17.56 -11.98
CA HIS A 330 10.08 18.09 -10.91
C HIS A 330 10.56 17.57 -9.53
N PRO A 331 10.81 18.44 -8.54
CA PRO A 331 11.37 18.04 -7.24
C PRO A 331 10.62 16.92 -6.54
N SER A 332 9.30 16.85 -6.69
CA SER A 332 8.50 15.78 -6.10
C SER A 332 8.80 14.40 -6.72
N VAL A 333 9.04 14.33 -8.03
CA VAL A 333 9.39 13.06 -8.72
C VAL A 333 10.76 12.59 -8.25
N ILE A 334 11.74 13.51 -8.19
CA ILE A 334 13.08 13.22 -7.69
C ILE A 334 13.02 12.76 -6.24
N ALA A 335 12.29 13.48 -5.38
CA ALA A 335 12.13 13.13 -3.98
C ALA A 335 11.41 11.77 -3.81
N THR A 336 10.40 11.46 -4.62
CA THR A 336 9.73 10.16 -4.62
C THR A 336 10.69 9.02 -4.98
N ALA A 337 11.48 9.18 -6.05
CA ALA A 337 12.46 8.18 -6.47
C ALA A 337 13.53 7.94 -5.40
N LEU A 338 14.11 9.01 -4.84
CA LEU A 338 15.10 8.91 -3.76
C LEU A 338 14.52 8.30 -2.49
N ASN A 339 13.31 8.69 -2.09
CA ASN A 339 12.62 8.08 -0.94
C ASN A 339 12.41 6.59 -1.16
N ALA A 340 11.98 6.16 -2.36
CA ALA A 340 11.81 4.74 -2.65
C ALA A 340 13.13 3.94 -2.50
N ILE A 341 14.25 4.48 -2.99
CA ILE A 341 15.58 3.86 -2.86
C ILE A 341 16.01 3.76 -1.39
N ILE A 342 15.85 4.85 -0.62
CA ILE A 342 16.18 4.86 0.81
C ILE A 342 15.31 3.85 1.57
N SER A 343 14.01 3.83 1.30
CA SER A 343 13.08 2.91 1.93
C SER A 343 13.42 1.46 1.64
N ARG A 344 13.79 1.13 0.40
CA ARG A 344 14.27 -0.21 0.06
C ARG A 344 15.52 -0.56 0.84
N LYS A 345 16.50 0.35 0.92
CA LYS A 345 17.74 0.12 1.66
C LYS A 345 17.52 -0.10 3.16
N ILE A 346 16.61 0.65 3.78
CA ILE A 346 16.23 0.44 5.18
C ILE A 346 15.67 -0.98 5.38
N CYS A 347 14.78 -1.42 4.49
CA CYS A 347 14.20 -2.76 4.55
C CYS A 347 15.22 -3.87 4.26
N ASP A 348 16.17 -3.66 3.34
CA ASP A 348 17.19 -4.65 2.98
C ASP A 348 18.17 -4.94 4.13
N VAL A 349 18.50 -3.91 4.92
CA VAL A 349 19.41 -4.06 6.08
C VAL A 349 18.76 -4.90 7.18
N ASP A 350 17.43 -4.88 7.30
CA ASP A 350 16.76 -5.38 8.48
C ASP A 350 15.31 -5.83 8.32
N GLU A 351 15.04 -6.67 7.32
CA GLU A 351 13.68 -7.14 7.02
C GLU A 351 13.01 -7.83 8.21
N SER A 352 13.79 -8.47 9.10
CA SER A 352 13.27 -9.17 10.27
C SER A 352 12.96 -8.28 11.47
N ARG A 353 13.66 -7.14 11.64
CA ARG A 353 13.45 -6.26 12.82
C ARG A 353 12.61 -5.03 12.51
N ILE A 354 12.30 -4.74 11.23
CA ILE A 354 11.52 -3.56 10.84
C ILE A 354 10.23 -3.94 10.12
N THR A 355 9.10 -3.36 10.54
CA THR A 355 7.86 -3.32 9.76
C THR A 355 7.75 -1.99 9.03
N GLN A 356 7.72 -2.00 7.70
CA GLN A 356 7.44 -0.82 6.89
C GLN A 356 5.92 -0.60 6.77
N VAL A 357 5.47 0.65 6.99
CA VAL A 357 4.08 1.07 6.80
C VAL A 357 4.04 2.24 5.82
N GLY A 358 3.41 2.03 4.67
CA GLY A 358 3.44 2.98 3.57
C GLY A 358 4.84 3.10 2.96
N ALA A 359 5.15 4.24 2.35
CA ALA A 359 6.44 4.43 1.68
C ALA A 359 7.59 4.71 2.66
N ASN A 360 7.33 5.45 3.74
CA ASN A 360 8.35 6.19 4.47
C ASN A 360 8.33 6.01 6.00
N LYS A 361 7.46 5.14 6.54
CA LYS A 361 7.39 4.87 8.00
C LYS A 361 7.91 3.47 8.30
N PHE A 362 8.74 3.37 9.31
CA PHE A 362 9.42 2.15 9.70
C PHE A 362 9.27 1.95 11.20
N PHE A 363 8.80 0.79 11.63
CA PHE A 363 8.53 0.49 13.04
C PHE A 363 9.37 -0.70 13.47
N VAL A 364 10.01 -0.58 14.63
CA VAL A 364 10.88 -1.64 15.16
C VAL A 364 10.01 -2.75 15.76
N ASN A 365 10.19 -3.98 15.30
CA ASN A 365 9.35 -5.13 15.66
C ASN A 365 9.38 -5.43 17.17
N ASN A 366 10.54 -5.28 17.79
CA ASN A 366 10.75 -5.49 19.23
C ASN A 366 10.70 -4.18 20.05
N GLY A 367 10.39 -3.04 19.41
CA GLY A 367 10.33 -1.74 20.06
C GLY A 367 8.90 -1.32 20.34
N TYR A 368 8.21 -1.98 21.28
CA TYR A 368 6.81 -1.68 21.55
C TYR A 368 6.50 -1.55 23.05
N SER A 369 5.46 -0.77 23.35
CA SER A 369 4.83 -0.72 24.66
C SER A 369 3.47 -1.43 24.58
N PRO A 370 3.15 -2.36 25.49
CA PRO A 370 1.85 -2.98 25.52
C PRO A 370 0.75 -1.95 25.82
N MET A 371 -0.38 -2.11 25.15
CA MET A 371 -1.68 -1.51 25.48
C MET A 371 -2.68 -2.68 25.62
N THR A 372 -3.94 -2.45 26.00
CA THR A 372 -4.90 -3.53 26.27
C THR A 372 -5.02 -4.56 25.14
N SER A 373 -5.42 -4.12 23.94
CA SER A 373 -5.61 -4.98 22.75
C SER A 373 -4.64 -4.64 21.59
N LEU A 374 -3.76 -3.66 21.83
CA LEU A 374 -2.86 -3.09 20.84
C LEU A 374 -1.44 -3.02 21.40
N TYR A 375 -0.47 -2.78 20.51
CA TYR A 375 0.89 -2.40 20.83
C TYR A 375 1.17 -1.01 20.28
N ALA A 376 1.70 -0.12 21.11
CA ALA A 376 2.29 1.13 20.63
C ALA A 376 3.72 0.82 20.17
N LYS A 377 3.93 0.67 18.85
CA LYS A 377 5.27 0.46 18.30
C LYS A 377 5.96 1.81 18.08
N ARG A 378 7.22 1.89 18.51
CA ARG A 378 8.13 2.98 18.19
C ARG A 378 8.75 2.76 16.81
N GLY A 379 9.03 3.86 16.14
CA GLY A 379 9.54 3.85 14.79
C GLY A 379 10.05 5.21 14.40
N TYR A 380 10.24 5.38 13.11
CA TYR A 380 10.67 6.62 12.51
C TYR A 380 10.05 6.81 11.13
N PHE A 381 9.99 8.07 10.71
CA PHE A 381 9.57 8.50 9.40
C PHE A 381 10.76 9.17 8.71
N THR A 382 10.99 8.83 7.44
CA THR A 382 12.05 9.44 6.64
C THR A 382 11.50 10.21 5.45
N SER A 383 12.09 11.35 5.11
CA SER A 383 11.75 12.06 3.87
C SER A 383 12.94 12.85 3.36
N ILE A 384 13.31 12.60 2.10
CA ILE A 384 14.20 13.47 1.35
C ILE A 384 13.49 14.79 1.02
N ARG A 385 14.23 15.90 1.16
CA ARG A 385 13.79 17.26 0.87
C ARG A 385 14.92 18.09 0.25
N PRO A 386 14.60 19.08 -0.59
CA PRO A 386 15.56 20.12 -0.93
C PRO A 386 15.87 20.97 0.31
N GLY A 387 17.12 21.41 0.43
CA GLY A 387 17.58 22.33 1.48
C GLY A 387 18.31 23.52 0.88
N SER A 388 18.36 24.62 1.61
CA SER A 388 19.04 25.84 1.18
C SER A 388 20.51 25.61 0.85
N GLY A 389 21.03 26.37 -0.13
CA GLY A 389 22.44 26.34 -0.51
C GLY A 389 22.85 25.09 -1.30
N ASN A 390 22.00 24.63 -2.22
CA ASN A 390 22.25 23.46 -3.05
C ASN A 390 22.49 22.17 -2.24
N ARG A 391 21.62 21.91 -1.25
CA ARG A 391 21.76 20.73 -0.37
C ARG A 391 20.56 19.80 -0.51
N THR A 392 20.82 18.50 -0.45
CA THR A 392 19.76 17.50 -0.26
C THR A 392 19.75 17.09 1.21
N LEU A 393 18.59 17.19 1.85
CA LEU A 393 18.42 16.87 3.25
C LEU A 393 17.52 15.65 3.44
N LEU A 394 17.92 14.75 4.31
CA LEU A 394 17.11 13.64 4.81
C LEU A 394 16.52 14.02 6.17
N ASN A 395 15.22 14.27 6.18
CA ASN A 395 14.45 14.47 7.40
C ASN A 395 14.22 13.11 8.07
N VAL A 396 14.57 12.98 9.36
CA VAL A 396 14.27 11.79 10.17
C VAL A 396 13.48 12.21 11.40
N ASN A 397 12.24 11.74 11.51
CA ASN A 397 11.35 12.03 12.64
C ASN A 397 11.03 10.75 13.39
N THR A 398 10.87 10.83 14.71
CA THR A 398 10.29 9.74 15.49
C THR A 398 8.83 9.55 15.12
N ALA A 399 8.38 8.29 15.05
CA ALA A 399 6.99 7.95 14.82
C ALA A 399 6.54 6.91 15.85
N THR A 400 5.31 7.04 16.32
CA THR A 400 4.64 6.03 17.15
C THR A 400 3.31 5.69 16.50
N SER A 401 2.99 4.40 16.43
CA SER A 401 1.71 3.95 15.87
C SER A 401 1.20 2.74 16.62
N ALA A 402 -0.12 2.59 16.63
CA ALA A 402 -0.79 1.47 17.25
C ALA A 402 -0.93 0.31 16.26
N PHE A 403 -0.53 -0.87 16.71
CA PHE A 403 -0.61 -2.14 15.99
C PHE A 403 -1.48 -3.12 16.76
N PHE A 404 -2.17 -4.02 16.08
CA PHE A 404 -2.82 -5.14 16.75
C PHE A 404 -1.79 -6.05 17.40
N LYS A 405 -2.04 -6.42 18.66
CA LYS A 405 -1.30 -7.48 19.33
C LYS A 405 -1.56 -8.80 18.59
N PRO A 406 -0.53 -9.60 18.27
CA PRO A 406 -0.75 -10.94 17.74
C PRO A 406 -1.52 -11.78 18.76
N THR A 407 -2.79 -12.05 18.48
CA THR A 407 -3.70 -12.76 19.39
C THR A 407 -4.73 -13.55 18.60
N SER A 408 -5.42 -14.50 19.22
CA SER A 408 -6.53 -15.17 18.54
C SER A 408 -7.71 -14.22 18.36
N VAL A 409 -8.55 -14.42 17.35
CA VAL A 409 -9.78 -13.62 17.15
C VAL A 409 -10.69 -13.77 18.37
N THR A 410 -10.77 -14.98 18.93
CA THR A 410 -11.54 -15.27 20.15
C THR A 410 -11.01 -14.53 21.37
N ASP A 411 -9.68 -14.51 21.56
CA ASP A 411 -9.09 -13.77 22.68
C ASP A 411 -9.17 -12.25 22.45
N PHE A 412 -9.08 -11.79 21.20
CA PHE A 412 -9.30 -10.40 20.84
C PHE A 412 -10.72 -9.95 21.19
N GLU A 413 -11.73 -10.75 20.84
CA GLU A 413 -13.12 -10.55 21.23
C GLU A 413 -13.25 -10.49 22.75
N ARG A 414 -12.75 -11.50 23.46
CA ARG A 414 -12.82 -11.56 24.92
C ARG A 414 -12.17 -10.36 25.59
N VAL A 415 -11.00 -9.91 25.12
CA VAL A 415 -10.31 -8.74 25.67
C VAL A 415 -11.12 -7.47 25.45
N LEU A 416 -11.76 -7.29 24.28
CA LEU A 416 -12.59 -6.12 24.01
C LEU A 416 -13.96 -6.18 24.69
N GLU A 417 -14.49 -7.38 24.93
CA GLU A 417 -15.71 -7.60 25.69
C GLU A 417 -15.48 -7.37 27.18
N HIS A 418 -14.37 -7.84 27.75
CA HIS A 418 -14.12 -7.81 29.20
C HIS A 418 -13.05 -6.80 29.64
N GLU A 419 -12.79 -5.75 28.86
CA GLU A 419 -11.80 -4.72 29.22
C GLU A 419 -12.21 -4.01 30.51
N GLU A 420 -11.54 -4.36 31.63
CA GLU A 420 -11.77 -3.78 32.95
C GLU A 420 -11.67 -2.25 32.89
N GLY A 421 -12.64 -1.57 33.51
CA GLY A 421 -12.67 -0.11 33.59
C GLY A 421 -13.33 0.62 32.41
N ARG A 422 -13.84 -0.09 31.38
CA ARG A 422 -14.70 0.54 30.36
C ARG A 422 -16.18 0.35 30.68
N PRO A 423 -16.98 1.43 30.70
CA PRO A 423 -18.42 1.34 31.00
C PRO A 423 -19.26 0.72 29.87
N LYS A 424 -18.67 0.44 28.70
CA LYS A 424 -19.37 -0.15 27.56
C LYS A 424 -18.53 -1.23 26.90
N HIS A 425 -19.05 -2.45 26.95
CA HIS A 425 -18.56 -3.59 26.18
C HIS A 425 -18.65 -3.30 24.68
N TYR A 426 -17.64 -3.71 23.91
CA TYR A 426 -17.73 -3.64 22.45
C TYR A 426 -18.80 -4.63 21.96
N SER A 427 -19.80 -4.13 21.24
CA SER A 427 -20.75 -5.00 20.55
C SER A 427 -20.04 -5.80 19.45
N ARG A 428 -20.53 -7.01 19.16
CA ARG A 428 -20.01 -7.85 18.07
C ARG A 428 -19.89 -7.12 16.73
N ARG A 429 -20.84 -6.24 16.39
CA ARG A 429 -20.79 -5.39 15.19
C ARG A 429 -19.62 -4.39 15.20
N GLN A 430 -19.25 -3.85 16.36
CA GLN A 430 -18.10 -2.96 16.47
C GLN A 430 -16.79 -3.74 16.31
N ILE A 431 -16.70 -4.94 16.90
CA ILE A 431 -15.54 -5.83 16.73
C ILE A 431 -15.38 -6.21 15.25
N GLU A 432 -16.47 -6.58 14.59
CA GLU A 432 -16.47 -6.89 13.16
C GLU A 432 -15.95 -5.74 12.32
N ARG A 433 -16.36 -4.49 12.62
CA ARG A 433 -15.87 -3.29 11.94
C ARG A 433 -14.38 -3.06 12.14
N LEU A 434 -13.83 -3.40 13.31
CA LEU A 434 -12.40 -3.31 13.58
C LEU A 434 -11.60 -4.36 12.80
N LEU A 435 -12.15 -5.56 12.64
CA LEU A 435 -11.51 -6.67 11.91
C LEU A 435 -11.72 -6.59 10.39
N ARG A 436 -12.75 -5.92 9.89
CA ARG A 436 -13.05 -5.82 8.45
C ARG A 436 -11.86 -5.24 7.68
N GLY A 437 -11.42 -5.96 6.65
CA GLY A 437 -10.26 -5.61 5.83
C GLY A 437 -8.90 -5.97 6.45
N LYS A 438 -8.86 -6.49 7.68
CA LYS A 438 -7.64 -6.93 8.36
C LYS A 438 -7.21 -8.32 7.86
N VAL A 439 -5.91 -8.58 7.81
CA VAL A 439 -5.32 -9.85 7.36
C VAL A 439 -5.17 -10.81 8.55
N LEU A 440 -6.01 -11.83 8.62
CA LEU A 440 -5.93 -12.87 9.62
C LEU A 440 -5.10 -14.05 9.13
N ARG A 441 -4.47 -14.76 10.06
CA ARG A 441 -3.77 -16.02 9.83
C ARG A 441 -4.60 -17.20 10.33
N ILE A 442 -4.77 -18.18 9.45
CA ILE A 442 -5.31 -19.49 9.82
C ILE A 442 -4.29 -20.24 10.68
N ALA A 443 -4.59 -20.44 11.97
CA ALA A 443 -3.65 -21.05 12.90
C ALA A 443 -3.69 -22.59 12.89
N TYR A 444 -4.83 -23.19 12.56
CA TYR A 444 -4.97 -24.64 12.47
C TYR A 444 -4.35 -25.21 11.18
N GLU A 445 -3.96 -26.48 11.21
CA GLU A 445 -3.47 -27.20 10.04
C GLU A 445 -4.62 -27.65 9.14
N ARG A 446 -4.41 -27.46 7.84
CA ARG A 446 -5.37 -27.85 6.80
C ARG A 446 -4.90 -29.13 6.12
N PRO A 447 -5.82 -30.04 5.76
CA PRO A 447 -5.45 -31.25 5.05
C PRO A 447 -4.80 -30.91 3.71
N HIS A 448 -3.67 -31.55 3.43
CA HIS A 448 -2.99 -31.42 2.16
C HIS A 448 -3.70 -32.33 1.13
N LEU A 449 -4.18 -31.74 0.03
CA LEU A 449 -4.84 -32.49 -1.05
C LEU A 449 -3.83 -32.71 -2.18
N ALA A 450 -3.71 -33.95 -2.65
CA ALA A 450 -2.80 -34.31 -3.74
C ALA A 450 -3.03 -33.42 -4.98
N GLY A 451 -1.94 -32.91 -5.57
CA GLY A 451 -1.98 -32.03 -6.75
C GLY A 451 -2.45 -30.59 -6.47
N LYS A 452 -2.66 -30.20 -5.21
CA LYS A 452 -2.98 -28.82 -4.82
C LYS A 452 -1.80 -28.15 -4.12
N PRO A 453 -1.66 -26.81 -4.23
CA PRO A 453 -0.67 -26.08 -3.45
C PRO A 453 -0.87 -26.33 -1.96
N ASP A 454 0.24 -26.47 -1.21
CA ASP A 454 0.17 -26.75 0.22
C ASP A 454 -0.59 -25.63 0.96
N PRO A 455 -1.77 -25.89 1.53
CA PRO A 455 -2.53 -24.87 2.22
C PRO A 455 -1.83 -24.36 3.49
N ASN A 456 -0.82 -25.06 4.01
CA ASN A 456 -0.17 -24.70 5.26
C ASN A 456 1.00 -23.74 5.11
N LEU A 457 1.41 -23.39 3.88
CA LEU A 457 2.37 -22.32 3.64
C LEU A 457 1.87 -20.98 4.21
N GLU A 458 2.77 -20.21 4.81
CA GLU A 458 2.42 -19.02 5.60
C GLU A 458 1.55 -18.03 4.82
N HIS A 459 1.97 -17.65 3.61
CA HIS A 459 1.21 -16.75 2.74
C HIS A 459 -0.17 -17.31 2.30
N HIS A 460 -0.37 -18.64 2.31
CA HIS A 460 -1.68 -19.25 2.04
C HIS A 460 -2.62 -19.23 3.25
N ARG A 461 -2.05 -19.16 4.46
CA ARG A 461 -2.80 -19.03 5.73
C ARG A 461 -3.33 -17.61 5.95
N LEU A 462 -2.75 -16.62 5.29
CA LEU A 462 -3.19 -15.23 5.35
C LEU A 462 -4.48 -15.02 4.54
N LYS A 463 -5.51 -14.44 5.17
CA LYS A 463 -6.83 -14.13 4.60
C LYS A 463 -7.31 -12.76 5.05
N VAL A 464 -7.98 -12.02 4.17
CA VAL A 464 -8.59 -10.74 4.54
C VAL A 464 -9.97 -11.03 5.14
N PHE A 465 -10.18 -10.63 6.40
CA PHE A 465 -11.46 -10.74 7.07
C PHE A 465 -12.49 -9.83 6.40
N GLN A 466 -13.68 -10.35 6.14
CA GLN A 466 -14.77 -9.63 5.47
C GLN A 466 -15.89 -9.35 6.46
N ASP A 467 -16.48 -10.38 7.05
CA ASP A 467 -17.47 -10.25 8.10
C ASP A 467 -17.45 -11.48 9.04
N PHE A 468 -18.33 -11.43 10.04
CA PHE A 468 -18.76 -12.63 10.73
C PHE A 468 -19.91 -13.29 10.00
N GLY A 469 -19.74 -14.58 9.72
CA GLY A 469 -20.84 -15.42 9.28
C GLY A 469 -21.87 -15.67 10.39
N GLN A 470 -22.86 -16.48 10.05
CA GLN A 470 -23.80 -17.03 11.01
C GLN A 470 -23.09 -17.86 12.08
N SER A 471 -23.76 -18.13 13.20
CA SER A 471 -23.23 -19.05 14.21
C SER A 471 -22.92 -20.42 13.57
N PRO A 472 -21.87 -21.13 14.03
CA PRO A 472 -21.46 -22.40 13.43
C PRO A 472 -22.57 -23.42 13.19
N PRO A 473 -23.58 -23.58 14.08
CA PRO A 473 -24.70 -24.50 13.84
C PRO A 473 -25.60 -24.12 12.67
N ASN A 474 -25.68 -22.82 12.35
CA ASN A 474 -26.57 -22.29 11.31
C ASN A 474 -25.83 -22.05 9.99
N GLN A 475 -24.49 -22.10 9.99
CA GLN A 475 -23.70 -21.80 8.81
C GLN A 475 -23.74 -22.95 7.80
N ILE A 476 -24.35 -22.70 6.65
CA ILE A 476 -24.45 -23.65 5.53
C ILE A 476 -23.38 -23.33 4.49
N PHE A 477 -22.63 -24.35 4.06
CA PHE A 477 -21.66 -24.25 2.96
C PHE A 477 -22.17 -25.05 1.77
N THR A 478 -22.49 -24.38 0.66
CA THR A 478 -22.79 -25.07 -0.60
C THR A 478 -21.49 -25.31 -1.35
N LYS A 479 -21.13 -26.59 -1.53
CA LYS A 479 -20.04 -26.95 -2.44
C LYS A 479 -20.55 -26.72 -3.85
N GLN A 480 -20.07 -25.68 -4.51
CA GLN A 480 -20.28 -25.55 -5.95
C GLN A 480 -19.49 -26.66 -6.65
N THR A 481 -20.09 -27.83 -6.81
CA THR A 481 -19.65 -28.78 -7.83
C THR A 481 -19.82 -28.07 -9.15
N LYS A 482 -18.69 -27.78 -9.83
CA LYS A 482 -18.70 -27.50 -11.25
C LYS A 482 -19.09 -28.80 -11.95
N GLU A 483 -20.34 -29.20 -11.83
CA GLU A 483 -20.91 -30.05 -12.85
C GLU A 483 -20.89 -29.21 -14.11
N THR A 484 -20.00 -29.61 -15.02
CA THR A 484 -20.07 -29.26 -16.43
C THR A 484 -21.54 -29.26 -16.82
N LYS A 485 -22.10 -28.09 -17.15
CA LYS A 485 -23.39 -27.93 -17.83
C LYS A 485 -23.34 -28.73 -19.14
N LYS A 486 -23.50 -30.06 -19.06
CA LYS A 486 -24.07 -30.85 -20.14
C LYS A 486 -25.56 -30.78 -19.87
N THR A 487 -26.21 -29.88 -20.60
CA THR A 487 -27.66 -29.86 -20.78
C THR A 487 -28.07 -31.26 -21.25
N LYS A 488 -28.47 -32.11 -20.31
CA LYS A 488 -29.42 -33.19 -20.54
C LYS A 488 -30.53 -32.92 -19.54
N GLU A 489 -31.70 -32.57 -20.06
CA GLU A 489 -32.96 -32.75 -19.36
C GLU A 489 -32.98 -34.18 -18.82
N ILE A 490 -32.69 -34.33 -17.54
CA ILE A 490 -33.03 -35.53 -16.79
C ILE A 490 -34.01 -35.01 -15.74
N LYS A 491 -35.24 -35.52 -15.87
CA LYS A 491 -36.36 -35.26 -14.99
C LYS A 491 -35.95 -35.45 -13.53
N GLU A 492 -36.47 -34.54 -12.71
CA GLU A 492 -36.43 -34.54 -11.25
C GLU A 492 -36.32 -35.95 -10.67
N THR A 493 -35.18 -36.23 -10.05
CA THR A 493 -35.08 -37.25 -9.01
C THR A 493 -34.17 -36.69 -7.94
N GLU A 494 -34.76 -36.54 -6.75
CA GLU A 494 -34.22 -36.07 -5.47
C GLU A 494 -32.70 -35.77 -5.43
N GLU A 495 -32.38 -34.47 -5.45
CA GLU A 495 -31.07 -33.94 -5.10
C GLU A 495 -30.68 -34.40 -3.68
N THR A 496 -29.71 -35.31 -3.61
CA THR A 496 -28.96 -35.63 -2.40
C THR A 496 -28.13 -34.40 -2.00
N LYS A 497 -28.75 -33.45 -1.29
CA LYS A 497 -28.04 -32.41 -0.55
C LYS A 497 -27.27 -33.09 0.57
N GLU A 498 -26.02 -33.43 0.31
CA GLU A 498 -25.07 -33.86 1.33
C GLU A 498 -24.77 -32.66 2.27
N GLN A 499 -25.67 -32.42 3.23
CA GLN A 499 -25.50 -31.43 4.28
C GLN A 499 -24.41 -31.93 5.23
N MET A 500 -23.15 -31.57 4.97
CA MET A 500 -22.09 -31.73 5.96
C MET A 500 -22.34 -30.78 7.13
N SER A 501 -22.92 -31.32 8.21
CA SER A 501 -23.02 -30.66 9.51
C SER A 501 -21.61 -30.25 10.00
N VAL A 502 -21.42 -28.94 10.18
CA VAL A 502 -20.14 -28.28 10.54
C VAL A 502 -19.58 -28.76 11.88
N GLN A 503 -20.41 -29.36 12.75
CA GLN A 503 -20.04 -29.73 14.12
C GLN A 503 -18.91 -30.77 14.21
N ALA A 504 -18.71 -31.59 13.16
CA ALA A 504 -17.64 -32.59 13.16
C ALA A 504 -16.26 -32.03 12.73
N TRP A 505 -16.19 -30.92 12.00
CA TRP A 505 -14.94 -30.48 11.36
C TRP A 505 -14.18 -29.36 12.10
N TYR A 506 -14.84 -28.63 13.01
CA TYR A 506 -14.31 -27.40 13.62
C TYR A 506 -14.21 -27.35 15.15
N ARG A 507 -14.48 -28.44 15.89
CA ARG A 507 -14.22 -28.44 17.35
C ARG A 507 -12.73 -28.17 17.61
N GLY A 508 -12.40 -27.00 18.17
CA GLY A 508 -11.06 -26.63 18.66
C GLY A 508 -10.18 -25.80 17.73
N LYS A 509 -10.67 -25.26 16.61
CA LYS A 509 -9.83 -24.53 15.64
C LYS A 509 -9.94 -23.01 15.80
N SER A 510 -8.82 -22.36 16.13
CA SER A 510 -8.73 -20.90 16.34
C SER A 510 -8.07 -20.17 15.15
N LEU A 511 -8.41 -18.89 14.95
CA LEU A 511 -7.79 -17.98 13.99
C LEU A 511 -6.93 -16.95 14.75
N ARG A 512 -5.78 -16.54 14.22
CA ARG A 512 -4.92 -15.50 14.82
C ARG A 512 -4.93 -14.21 13.99
N VAL A 513 -4.99 -13.06 14.64
CA VAL A 513 -4.72 -11.74 14.07
C VAL A 513 -3.20 -11.59 14.01
N GLU A 514 -2.65 -11.29 12.83
CA GLU A 514 -1.23 -10.95 12.73
C GLU A 514 -1.01 -9.44 12.83
N ASN A 515 0.26 -9.05 13.02
CA ASN A 515 0.72 -7.67 13.13
C ASN A 515 0.13 -6.78 12.02
N ILE A 516 -0.94 -6.06 12.33
CA ILE A 516 -1.56 -5.11 11.40
C ILE A 516 -1.58 -3.74 12.05
N THR A 517 -1.16 -2.75 11.28
CA THR A 517 -1.24 -1.35 11.65
C THR A 517 -2.68 -0.86 11.57
N LEU A 518 -3.09 -0.04 12.54
CA LEU A 518 -4.25 0.82 12.38
C LEU A 518 -3.82 1.99 11.47
N ASN A 519 -4.39 2.07 10.27
CA ASN A 519 -4.25 3.25 9.41
C ASN A 519 -5.36 4.24 9.72
#